data_AF-A0A380GB33-F1
#
_entry.id   AF-A0A380GB33-F1
#
_cell.length_a   1.000
_cell.length_b   1.000
_cell.length_c   1.000
_cell.angle_alpha   90.00
_cell.angle_beta   90.00
_cell.angle_gamma   90.00
#
_symmetry.space_group_name_H-M   'P 1'
#
loop_
_entity.id
_entity.type
_entity.pdbx_description
1 polymer ?
#
loop_
_entity_poly.entity_id
_entity_poly.type
_entity_poly.pdbx_seq_one_letter_code
_entity_poly.pdbx_strand_id
1 'polypeptide(L)' 'MEIKNLKINDEVSAPVGEQRMRDTDDEKYVLETVFEMAKVTKVDEKYGFAEVTFKDGAIGEIDADTEWYPIPIEKVKS' A
#
# COMPACT_ATOMS: atom_id res chain seq x y z
N MET A 1 -7.32 -0.62 -8.10
CA MET A 1 -8.38 -0.26 -7.13
C MET A 1 -8.65 1.23 -7.24
N GLU A 2 -9.80 1.75 -6.81
CA GLU A 2 -10.09 3.19 -6.90
C GLU A 2 -10.05 3.85 -5.52
N ILE A 3 -9.38 5.00 -5.41
CA ILE A 3 -9.24 5.77 -4.15
C ILE A 3 -10.59 6.13 -3.54
N LYS A 4 -11.62 6.38 -4.38
CA LYS A 4 -12.99 6.68 -3.93
C LYS A 4 -13.63 5.60 -3.08
N ASN A 5 -13.09 4.37 -3.12
CA ASN A 5 -13.57 3.25 -2.31
C ASN A 5 -12.90 3.18 -0.93
N LEU A 6 -11.81 3.92 -0.71
CA LEU A 6 -11.11 3.98 0.58
C LEU A 6 -11.87 4.82 1.60
N LYS A 7 -11.78 4.39 2.86
CA LYS A 7 -12.29 5.11 4.02
C LYS A 7 -11.20 5.26 5.06
N ILE A 8 -11.30 6.31 5.85
CA ILE A 8 -10.44 6.50 7.02
C ILE A 8 -10.59 5.26 7.93
N ASN A 9 -9.46 4.73 8.36
CA ASN A 9 -9.27 3.48 9.11
C ASN A 9 -9.30 2.18 8.31
N ASP A 10 -9.49 2.20 6.99
CA ASP A 10 -9.27 0.99 6.19
C ASP A 10 -7.78 0.58 6.25
N GLU A 11 -7.54 -0.73 6.28
CA GLU A 11 -6.21 -1.29 6.13
C GLU A 11 -5.96 -1.65 4.68
N VAL A 12 -4.80 -1.25 4.17
CA VAL A 12 -4.36 -1.47 2.79
C VAL A 12 -2.93 -1.97 2.80
N SER A 13 -2.54 -2.67 1.74
CA SER A 13 -1.16 -2.95 1.42
C SER A 13 -0.67 -1.87 0.45
N ALA A 14 0.31 -1.08 0.89
CA ALA A 14 0.86 0.07 0.18
C ALA A 14 2.39 -0.08 0.02
N PRO A 15 2.98 0.46 -1.06
CA PRO A 15 4.40 0.32 -1.33
C PRO A 15 5.23 1.13 -0.35
N VAL A 16 6.32 0.55 0.16
CA VAL A 16 7.29 1.21 1.05
C VAL A 16 8.65 1.42 0.39
N GLY A 17 8.88 0.81 -0.77
CA GLY A 17 10.12 0.95 -1.53
C GLY A 17 10.34 -0.22 -2.48
N GLU A 18 11.57 -0.35 -2.95
CA GLU A 18 12.01 -1.41 -3.86
C GLU A 18 13.15 -2.20 -3.22
N GLN A 19 13.09 -3.52 -3.33
CA GLN A 19 14.18 -4.41 -2.96
C GLN A 19 14.84 -5.00 -4.20
N ARG A 20 16.15 -5.19 -4.16
CA ARG A 20 16.91 -5.88 -5.20
C ARG A 20 16.99 -7.36 -4.86
N MET A 21 16.35 -8.20 -5.64
CA MET A 21 16.56 -9.65 -5.57
C MET A 21 17.55 -10.08 -6.63
N ARG A 22 18.49 -10.94 -6.25
CA ARG A 22 19.41 -11.57 -7.20
C ARG A 22 18.68 -12.72 -7.88
N ASP A 23 18.52 -12.63 -9.19
CA ASP A 23 18.04 -13.78 -9.96
C ASP A 23 19.09 -14.89 -9.88
N THR A 24 18.63 -16.11 -9.59
CA THR A 24 19.51 -17.24 -9.28
C THR A 24 20.12 -17.83 -10.56
N ASP A 25 19.53 -17.55 -11.73
CA ASP A 25 19.94 -18.13 -13.02
C ASP A 25 20.86 -17.24 -13.87
N ASP A 26 20.84 -15.90 -13.71
CA ASP A 26 21.37 -15.01 -14.75
C ASP A 26 22.25 -13.83 -14.27
N GLU A 27 22.68 -13.84 -13.00
CA GLU A 27 23.48 -12.77 -12.34
C GLU A 27 22.88 -11.35 -12.40
N LYS A 28 21.67 -11.20 -12.93
CA LYS A 28 20.94 -9.93 -13.02
C LYS A 28 20.13 -9.71 -11.75
N TYR A 29 20.10 -8.45 -11.30
CA TYR A 29 19.23 -8.04 -10.21
C TYR A 29 17.86 -7.65 -10.77
N VAL A 30 16.80 -8.15 -10.15
CA VAL A 30 15.44 -7.67 -10.38
C VAL A 30 15.05 -6.71 -9.26
N LEU A 31 14.37 -5.62 -9.62
CA LEU A 31 13.74 -4.72 -8.67
C LEU A 31 12.32 -5.21 -8.41
N GLU A 32 12.00 -5.44 -7.15
CA GLU A 32 10.67 -5.81 -6.71
C GLU A 32 10.16 -4.76 -5.73
N THR A 33 8.94 -4.27 -5.95
CA THR A 33 8.28 -3.37 -5.02
C THR A 33 7.91 -4.11 -3.74
N VAL A 34 8.31 -3.56 -2.60
CA VAL A 34 7.95 -4.08 -1.28
C VAL A 34 6.68 -3.39 -0.83
N PHE A 35 5.71 -4.19 -0.42
CA PHE A 35 4.44 -3.71 0.12
C PHE A 35 4.34 -4.01 1.61
N GLU A 36 3.81 -3.07 2.36
CA GLU A 36 3.50 -3.23 3.78
C GLU A 36 2.06 -2.83 4.08
N MET A 37 1.59 -3.27 5.24
CA MET A 37 0.28 -2.90 5.76
C MET A 37 0.31 -1.47 6.29
N ALA A 38 -0.58 -0.65 5.77
CA ALA A 38 -0.78 0.73 6.17
C ALA A 38 -2.26 0.99 6.45
N LYS A 39 -2.53 1.99 7.28
CA LYS A 39 -3.88 2.41 7.65
C LYS A 39 -4.19 3.74 7.01
N VAL A 40 -5.33 3.86 6.33
CA VAL A 40 -5.78 5.11 5.72
C VAL A 40 -6.10 6.14 6.81
N THR A 41 -5.39 7.27 6.80
CA THR A 41 -5.57 8.38 7.73
C THR A 41 -6.35 9.54 7.11
N LYS A 42 -6.27 9.69 5.79
CA LYS A 42 -6.97 10.75 5.05
C LYS A 42 -7.33 10.26 3.65
N VAL A 43 -8.48 10.71 3.15
CA VAL A 43 -8.85 10.57 1.74
C VAL A 43 -9.18 11.96 1.22
N ASP A 44 -8.56 12.37 0.13
CA ASP A 44 -8.84 13.66 -0.51
C ASP A 44 -10.31 13.73 -0.97
N GLU A 45 -10.94 14.89 -0.82
CA GLU A 45 -12.37 15.06 -1.15
C GLU A 45 -12.66 14.87 -2.65
N LYS A 46 -11.66 15.10 -3.50
CA LYS A 46 -11.76 14.87 -4.95
C LYS A 46 -11.23 13.49 -5.33
N TYR A 47 -10.87 12.65 -4.35
CA TYR A 47 -10.29 11.33 -4.53
C TYR A 47 -9.02 11.32 -5.37
N GLY A 48 -8.26 12.43 -5.35
CA GLY A 48 -6.98 12.52 -6.05
C GLY A 48 -5.86 11.73 -5.39
N PHE A 49 -5.90 11.62 -4.06
CA PHE A 49 -4.96 10.85 -3.26
C PHE A 49 -5.58 10.38 -1.94
N ALA A 50 -4.95 9.42 -1.29
CA ALA A 50 -5.19 9.03 0.09
C ALA A 50 -3.87 9.00 0.86
N GLU A 51 -3.88 9.48 2.10
CA GLU A 51 -2.75 9.35 3.02
C GLU A 51 -2.91 8.07 3.82
N VAL A 52 -1.80 7.35 3.99
CA VAL A 52 -1.72 6.15 4.80
C VAL A 52 -0.60 6.27 5.83
N THR A 53 -0.77 5.63 6.99
CA THR A 53 0.27 5.51 8.01
C THR A 53 0.65 4.05 8.20
N PHE A 54 1.95 3.76 8.09
CA PHE A 54 2.52 2.44 8.30
C PHE A 54 2.69 2.13 9.79
N LYS A 55 2.97 0.86 10.12
CA LYS A 55 3.10 0.42 11.53
C LYS A 55 4.23 1.10 12.29
N ASP A 56 5.28 1.52 11.58
CA ASP A 56 6.42 2.25 12.14
C ASP A 56 6.16 3.75 12.31
N GLY A 57 4.97 4.23 11.89
CA GLY A 57 4.59 5.64 11.92
C GLY A 57 5.01 6.43 10.69
N ALA A 58 5.65 5.80 9.69
CA ALA A 58 5.92 6.44 8.42
C ALA A 58 4.60 6.80 7.70
N ILE A 59 4.61 7.90 6.96
CA ILE A 59 3.47 8.38 6.19
C ILE A 59 3.72 8.09 4.72
N GLY A 60 2.75 7.45 4.08
CA GLY A 60 2.71 7.19 2.65
C GLY A 60 1.53 7.89 1.98
N GLU A 61 1.60 7.98 0.65
CA GLU A 61 0.53 8.51 -0.20
C GLU A 61 0.15 7.46 -1.24
N ILE A 62 -1.14 7.33 -1.51
CA ILE A 62 -1.72 6.52 -2.57
C ILE A 62 -2.40 7.47 -3.55
N ASP A 63 -1.88 7.57 -4.76
CA ASP A 63 -2.44 8.34 -5.86
C ASP A 63 -2.92 7.43 -7.01
N ALA A 64 -3.18 8.03 -8.19
CA ALA A 64 -3.66 7.31 -9.36
C ALA A 64 -2.63 6.32 -9.96
N ASP A 65 -1.33 6.56 -9.74
CA ASP A 65 -0.23 5.77 -10.28
C ASP A 65 0.34 4.78 -9.24
N THR A 66 -0.05 4.94 -7.98
CA THR A 66 0.35 4.06 -6.88
C THR A 66 -0.39 2.74 -6.95
N GLU A 67 0.34 1.64 -7.01
CA GLU A 67 -0.21 0.31 -6.86
C GLU A 67 -0.53 0.02 -5.38
N TRP A 68 -1.72 -0.49 -5.09
CA TRP A 68 -2.14 -0.82 -3.72
C TRP A 68 -3.28 -1.84 -3.71
N TYR A 69 -3.43 -2.50 -2.56
CA TYR A 69 -4.40 -3.57 -2.37
C TYR A 69 -5.16 -3.39 -1.06
N PRO A 70 -6.50 -3.43 -1.03
CA PRO A 70 -7.25 -3.43 0.21
C PRO A 70 -7.00 -4.75 0.93
N ILE A 71 -6.84 -4.66 2.25
CA ILE A 71 -6.77 -5.83 3.09
C ILE A 71 -8.19 -6.07 3.59
N PRO A 72 -8.85 -7.17 3.17
CA PRO A 72 -10.18 -7.47 3.67
C PRO A 72 -10.08 -7.65 5.18
N ILE A 73 -10.85 -6.86 5.92
CA ILE A 73 -11.08 -7.12 7.34
C ILE A 73 -11.90 -8.40 7.37
N GLU A 74 -11.25 -9.57 7.49
CA GLU A 74 -11.95 -10.79 7.82
C GLU A 74 -12.71 -10.50 9.12
N LYS A 75 -14.04 -10.46 9.03
CA LYS A 75 -14.89 -10.56 10.21
C LYS A 75 -14.56 -11.92 10.81
N VAL A 76 -13.61 -11.95 11.74
CA VAL A 76 -13.44 -13.05 12.67
C VAL A 76 -14.80 -13.16 13.36
N LYS A 77 -15.61 -14.12 12.93
CA LYS A 77 -16.82 -14.53 13.63
C LYS A 77 -16.33 -15.19 14.92
N SER A 78 -16.17 -14.41 15.97
CA SER A 78 -16.20 -14.92 17.35
C SER A 78 -17.64 -15.08 17.82
#